data_AF-A0A0A9HQT0-F1
#
_entry.id   AF-A0A0A9HQT0-F1
#
_cell.length_a   1.000
_cell.length_b   1.000
_cell.length_c   1.000
_cell.angle_alpha   90.00
_cell.angle_beta   90.00
_cell.angle_gamma   90.00
#
_symmetry.space_group_name_H-M   'P 1'
#
loop_
_entity.id
_entity.type
_entity.pdbx_description
1 polymer ?
#
loop_
_entity_poly.entity_id
_entity_poly.type
_entity_poly.pdbx_seq_one_letter_code
_entity_poly.pdbx_strand_id
1 'polypeptide(L)'
;MYRSVRAPTFHVVFLKAITVTGRRLDVPASVFAAGAVVDSGTVITWLPPAAYRALRTAFRAEMKVYPPARPRSILDTCFNLTGVGHVKLPRVALVFDRGAALELHPAGILLYECLAFASSGDDKAMGIIGNVQQRTFEVLYDVRGGALGFRRGAC
;
A
#
# COMPACT_ATOMS: atom_id res chain seq x y z
N MET A 1 14.18 9.64 -0.26
CA MET A 1 14.50 8.21 -0.37
C MET A 1 15.84 7.99 0.33
N TYR A 2 16.05 6.82 0.91
CA TYR A 2 17.29 6.40 1.55
C TYR A 2 17.78 5.12 0.87
N ARG A 3 19.08 5.07 0.55
CA ARG A 3 19.73 3.88 -0.01
C ARG A 3 20.26 3.05 1.17
N SER A 4 19.84 1.80 1.28
CA SER A 4 20.28 0.97 2.42
C SER A 4 21.79 0.71 2.38
N VAL A 5 22.49 1.03 3.47
CA VAL A 5 23.94 0.75 3.60
C VAL A 5 24.22 -0.76 3.62
N ARG A 6 23.30 -1.55 4.17
CA ARG A 6 23.40 -3.03 4.25
C ARG A 6 23.01 -3.72 2.94
N ALA A 7 22.13 -3.11 2.16
CA ALA A 7 21.68 -3.62 0.87
C ALA A 7 21.57 -2.44 -0.13
N PRO A 8 22.69 -2.01 -0.75
CA PRO A 8 22.75 -0.80 -1.57
C PRO A 8 21.84 -0.81 -2.80
N THR A 9 21.23 -1.94 -3.14
CA THR A 9 20.25 -2.05 -4.23
C THR A 9 18.84 -1.64 -3.80
N PHE A 10 18.56 -1.51 -2.50
CA PHE A 10 17.23 -1.17 -2.01
C PHE A 10 17.01 0.34 -1.87
N HIS A 11 15.90 0.78 -2.46
CA HIS A 11 15.38 2.14 -2.40
C HIS A 11 14.32 2.22 -1.31
N VAL A 12 14.69 2.83 -0.18
CA VAL A 12 13.83 2.97 0.98
C VAL A 12 13.11 4.30 0.95
N VAL A 13 11.80 4.26 1.18
CA VAL A 13 10.93 5.40 1.38
C VAL A 13 10.29 5.32 2.76
N PHE A 14 9.93 6.45 3.33
CA PHE A 14 9.35 6.50 4.67
C PHE A 14 7.89 6.91 4.56
N LEU A 15 7.01 6.01 4.98
CA LEU A 15 5.61 6.33 5.16
C LEU A 15 5.45 7.14 6.46
N LYS A 16 4.51 8.07 6.44
CA LYS A 16 4.08 8.86 7.61
C LYS A 16 2.66 8.52 8.00
N ALA A 17 1.82 8.16 7.03
CA ALA A 17 0.43 7.82 7.24
C ALA A 17 -0.12 7.00 6.07
N ILE A 18 -1.28 6.40 6.31
CA ILE A 18 -2.17 5.85 5.29
C ILE A 18 -3.50 6.58 5.45
N THR A 19 -4.16 6.89 4.34
CA THR A 19 -5.51 7.47 4.34
C THR A 19 -6.51 6.57 3.62
N VAL A 20 -7.72 6.47 4.15
CA VAL A 20 -8.88 5.82 3.50
C VAL A 20 -10.00 6.84 3.38
N THR A 21 -10.54 7.03 2.17
CA THR A 21 -11.55 8.06 1.86
C THR A 21 -11.10 9.46 2.31
N GLY A 22 -9.80 9.76 2.20
CA GLY A 22 -9.18 11.02 2.65
C GLY A 22 -9.01 11.17 4.16
N ARG A 23 -9.46 10.20 4.97
CA ARG A 23 -9.27 10.21 6.42
C ARG A 23 -7.98 9.48 6.78
N ARG A 24 -7.11 10.15 7.54
CA ARG A 24 -5.89 9.55 8.08
C ARG A 24 -6.25 8.45 9.08
N LEU A 25 -5.63 7.28 8.92
CA LEU A 25 -5.76 6.19 9.88
C LEU A 25 -5.01 6.52 11.17
N ASP A 26 -5.58 6.10 12.30
CA ASP A 26 -4.97 6.24 13.62
C ASP A 26 -3.87 5.19 13.82
N VAL A 27 -2.70 5.48 13.25
CA VAL A 27 -1.49 4.66 13.34
C VAL A 27 -0.33 5.58 13.74
N PRO A 28 0.35 5.31 14.86
CA PRO A 28 1.51 6.10 15.27
C PRO A 28 2.59 6.11 14.19
N ALA A 29 3.22 7.27 13.97
CA ALA A 29 4.27 7.40 12.96
C ALA A 29 5.46 6.46 13.20
N SER A 30 5.72 6.08 14.45
CA SER A 30 6.77 5.13 14.85
C SER A 30 6.60 3.74 14.22
N VAL A 31 5.37 3.32 13.89
CA VAL A 31 5.08 2.06 13.20
C VAL A 31 5.73 2.04 11.81
N PHE A 32 5.93 3.20 11.19
CA PHE A 32 6.55 3.31 9.86
C PHE A 32 8.05 3.61 9.91
N ALA A 33 8.67 3.67 11.09
CA ALA A 33 10.03 4.14 11.28
C ALA A 33 11.10 3.29 10.58
N ALA A 34 10.84 1.99 10.39
CA ALA A 34 11.72 1.09 9.64
C ALA A 34 11.79 1.43 8.14
N GLY A 35 10.85 2.23 7.64
CA GLY A 35 10.70 2.53 6.22
C GLY A 35 10.10 1.37 5.43
N ALA A 36 9.98 1.56 4.12
CA ALA A 36 9.52 0.55 3.19
C ALA A 36 10.39 0.55 1.93
N VAL A 37 10.68 -0.63 1.39
CA VAL A 37 11.36 -0.78 0.09
C VAL A 37 10.33 -0.64 -1.02
N VAL A 38 10.61 0.15 -2.05
CA VAL A 38 9.84 0.11 -3.29
C VAL A 38 10.37 -1.02 -4.16
N ASP A 39 9.57 -2.07 -4.35
CA ASP A 39 10.02 -3.30 -4.99
C ASP A 39 8.96 -3.85 -5.95
N SER A 40 9.24 -3.76 -7.26
CA SER A 40 8.39 -4.32 -8.30
C SER A 40 8.48 -5.85 -8.40
N GLY A 41 9.47 -6.49 -7.76
CA GLY A 41 9.60 -7.95 -7.68
C GLY A 41 8.66 -8.60 -6.66
N THR A 42 8.14 -7.82 -5.72
CA THR A 42 7.11 -8.27 -4.77
C THR A 42 5.72 -7.93 -5.29
N VAL A 43 4.79 -8.88 -5.29
CA VAL A 43 3.46 -8.70 -5.91
C VAL A 43 2.62 -7.62 -5.21
N ILE A 44 2.47 -7.71 -3.88
CA ILE A 44 1.60 -6.83 -3.09
C ILE A 44 2.39 -6.05 -2.04
N THR A 45 1.78 -5.01 -1.47
CA THR A 45 2.39 -4.22 -0.39
C THR A 45 2.29 -4.96 0.95
N TRP A 46 3.43 -5.01 1.66
CA TRP A 46 3.54 -5.57 3.00
C TRP A 46 3.71 -4.42 4.00
N LEU A 47 2.82 -4.36 4.97
CA LEU A 47 2.80 -3.31 6.00
C LEU A 47 3.08 -3.90 7.38
N PRO A 48 3.68 -3.11 8.29
CA PRO A 48 3.67 -3.40 9.72
C PRO A 48 2.28 -3.87 10.20
N PRO A 49 2.17 -4.95 11.00
CA PRO A 49 0.90 -5.49 11.50
C PRO A 49 -0.11 -4.45 11.99
N ALA A 50 0.32 -3.44 12.76
CA ALA A 50 -0.54 -2.38 13.27
C ALA A 50 -1.12 -1.51 12.15
N ALA A 51 -0.29 -1.14 11.17
CA ALA A 51 -0.72 -0.37 10.00
C ALA A 51 -1.64 -1.20 9.10
N TYR A 52 -1.31 -2.47 8.85
CA TYR A 52 -2.15 -3.38 8.07
C TYR A 52 -3.53 -3.56 8.70
N ARG A 53 -3.58 -3.81 10.03
CA ARG A 53 -4.84 -3.97 10.77
C ARG A 53 -5.71 -2.72 10.66
N ALA A 54 -5.14 -1.53 10.83
CA ALA A 54 -5.87 -0.28 10.71
C ALA A 54 -6.45 -0.09 9.30
N LEU A 55 -5.64 -0.34 8.26
CA LEU A 55 -6.05 -0.25 6.86
C LEU A 55 -7.18 -1.23 6.56
N ARG A 56 -7.00 -2.50 6.91
CA ARG A 56 -7.99 -3.56 6.71
C ARG A 56 -9.32 -3.22 7.37
N THR A 57 -9.31 -2.74 8.61
CA THR A 57 -10.53 -2.37 9.35
C THR A 57 -11.26 -1.21 8.67
N ALA A 58 -10.55 -0.12 8.35
CA ALA A 58 -11.14 1.03 7.67
C ALA A 58 -11.68 0.66 6.28
N PHE A 59 -10.92 -0.11 5.51
CA PHE A 59 -11.32 -0.56 4.17
C PHE A 59 -12.58 -1.43 4.21
N ARG A 60 -12.67 -2.38 5.16
CA ARG A 60 -13.87 -3.22 5.35
C ARG A 60 -15.10 -2.39 5.71
N ALA A 61 -14.96 -1.34 6.52
CA ALA A 61 -16.06 -0.46 6.89
C ALA A 61 -16.65 0.26 5.67
N GLU A 62 -15.79 0.73 4.76
CA GLU A 62 -16.20 1.38 3.51
C GLU A 62 -16.82 0.38 2.51
N MET A 63 -16.31 -0.85 2.49
CA MET A 63 -16.75 -1.91 1.56
C MET A 63 -17.93 -2.75 2.09
N LYS A 64 -18.56 -2.36 3.20
CA LYS A 64 -19.59 -3.15 3.92
C LYS A 64 -20.80 -3.59 3.08
N VAL A 65 -21.06 -2.91 1.97
CA VAL A 65 -22.17 -3.22 1.05
C VAL A 65 -21.90 -4.49 0.21
N TYR A 66 -20.64 -4.91 0.13
CA TYR A 66 -20.22 -6.10 -0.61
C TYR A 66 -20.07 -7.28 0.35
N PRO A 67 -20.69 -8.45 0.07
CA PRO A 67 -20.54 -9.63 0.92
C PRO A 67 -19.07 -10.05 1.03
N PRO A 68 -18.60 -10.49 2.20
CA PRO A 68 -17.26 -11.05 2.33
C PRO A 68 -17.14 -12.37 1.54
N ALA A 69 -15.96 -12.62 0.99
CA ALA A 69 -15.59 -13.87 0.36
C ALA A 69 -14.49 -14.59 1.15
N ARG A 70 -14.23 -15.86 0.82
CA ARG A 70 -13.14 -16.61 1.45
C ARG A 70 -11.78 -15.97 1.12
N PRO A 71 -10.83 -15.95 2.09
CA PRO A 71 -9.46 -15.56 1.83
C PRO A 71 -8.84 -16.31 0.65
N ARG A 72 -7.91 -15.66 -0.05
CA ARG A 72 -7.16 -16.24 -1.15
C ARG A 72 -5.67 -16.14 -0.87
N SER A 73 -5.05 -17.28 -0.51
CA SER A 73 -3.64 -17.33 -0.12
C SER A 73 -3.35 -16.31 1.00
N ILE A 74 -2.39 -15.41 0.83
CA ILE A 74 -2.02 -14.37 1.80
C ILE A 74 -3.05 -13.22 1.92
N LEU A 75 -4.00 -13.11 0.98
CA LEU A 75 -5.01 -12.05 0.95
C LEU A 75 -6.19 -12.44 1.85
N ASP A 76 -6.32 -11.77 3.00
CA ASP A 76 -7.28 -12.13 4.07
C ASP A 76 -8.60 -11.33 4.04
N THR A 77 -8.73 -10.38 3.12
CA THR A 77 -9.83 -9.42 3.05
C THR A 77 -10.36 -9.39 1.63
N CYS A 78 -11.29 -10.30 1.37
CA CYS A 78 -11.87 -10.56 0.05
C CYS A 78 -13.38 -10.29 0.04
N PHE A 79 -13.91 -9.92 -1.12
CA PHE A 79 -15.32 -9.60 -1.31
C PHE A 79 -15.89 -10.40 -2.48
N ASN A 80 -17.16 -10.80 -2.37
CA ASN A 80 -17.89 -11.36 -3.50
C ASN A 80 -18.44 -10.20 -4.34
N LEU A 81 -17.84 -9.98 -5.51
CA LEU A 81 -18.22 -8.93 -6.45
C LEU A 81 -18.97 -9.47 -7.67
N THR A 82 -19.41 -10.73 -7.63
CA THR A 82 -20.16 -11.37 -8.73
C THR A 82 -21.45 -10.61 -9.00
N GLY A 83 -21.68 -10.24 -10.26
CA GLY A 83 -22.88 -9.48 -10.66
C GLY A 83 -22.86 -7.99 -10.29
N VAL A 84 -21.78 -7.48 -9.69
CA VAL A 84 -21.63 -6.06 -9.40
C VAL A 84 -21.12 -5.34 -10.65
N GLY A 85 -21.98 -4.57 -11.31
CA GLY A 85 -21.61 -3.86 -12.55
C GLY A 85 -20.57 -2.75 -12.35
N HIS A 86 -20.64 -2.01 -11.23
CA HIS A 86 -19.65 -1.00 -10.89
C HIS A 86 -19.28 -1.08 -9.40
N VAL A 87 -18.03 -1.42 -9.12
CA VAL A 87 -17.51 -1.51 -7.75
C VAL A 87 -17.11 -0.12 -7.28
N LYS A 88 -17.74 0.36 -6.20
CA LYS A 88 -17.39 1.62 -5.54
C LYS A 88 -16.28 1.35 -4.53
N LEU A 89 -15.04 1.58 -4.94
CA LEU A 89 -13.87 1.43 -4.08
C LEU A 89 -13.60 2.72 -3.29
N PRO A 90 -13.23 2.62 -1.99
CA PRO A 90 -12.76 3.79 -1.26
C PRO A 90 -11.39 4.22 -1.81
N ARG A 91 -11.11 5.52 -1.79
CA ARG A 91 -9.77 6.03 -2.10
C ARG A 91 -8.79 5.58 -1.02
N VAL A 92 -7.65 5.02 -1.40
CA VAL A 92 -6.57 4.65 -0.47
C VAL A 92 -5.32 5.41 -0.89
N ALA A 93 -4.62 6.05 0.04
CA ALA A 93 -3.36 6.71 -0.25
C ALA A 93 -2.26 6.37 0.76
N LEU A 94 -1.04 6.22 0.26
CA LEU A 94 0.18 6.10 1.04
C LEU A 94 0.84 7.48 1.13
N VAL A 95 0.93 8.03 2.34
CA VAL A 95 1.48 9.38 2.57
C VAL A 95 2.91 9.25 3.05
N PHE A 96 3.85 9.87 2.34
CA PHE A 96 5.27 9.85 2.64
C PHE A 96 5.67 11.00 3.56
N ASP A 97 6.76 10.80 4.30
CA ASP A 97 7.33 11.76 5.26
C ASP A 97 7.67 13.13 4.64
N ARG A 98 8.10 13.14 3.38
CA ARG A 98 8.45 14.34 2.60
C ARG A 98 7.26 14.98 1.87
N GLY A 99 6.02 14.66 2.26
CA GLY A 99 4.81 15.35 1.80
C GLY A 99 4.19 14.81 0.51
N ALA A 100 4.85 13.90 -0.19
CA ALA A 100 4.23 13.19 -1.32
C ALA A 100 3.11 12.25 -0.82
N ALA A 101 2.03 12.13 -1.59
CA ALA A 101 0.97 11.16 -1.34
C ALA A 101 0.70 10.35 -2.60
N LEU A 102 0.88 9.03 -2.50
CA LEU A 102 0.53 8.09 -3.55
C LEU A 102 -0.91 7.62 -3.33
N GLU A 103 -1.88 8.37 -3.86
CA GLU A 103 -3.26 7.90 -3.94
C GLU A 103 -3.35 6.77 -4.97
N LEU A 104 -3.74 5.58 -4.57
CA LEU A 104 -3.70 4.40 -5.42
C LEU A 104 -4.80 4.42 -6.48
N HIS A 105 -4.47 3.91 -7.67
CA HIS A 105 -5.48 3.57 -8.67
C HIS A 105 -6.30 2.36 -8.21
N PRO A 106 -7.57 2.20 -8.62
CA PRO A 106 -8.37 0.99 -8.33
C PRO A 106 -7.63 -0.34 -8.55
N ALA A 107 -6.84 -0.45 -9.62
CA ALA A 107 -6.02 -1.61 -9.96
C ALA A 107 -4.86 -1.89 -8.97
N GLY A 108 -4.55 -0.93 -8.10
CA GLY A 108 -3.58 -1.03 -7.00
C GLY A 108 -4.21 -1.23 -5.62
N ILE A 109 -5.54 -1.29 -5.54
CA ILE A 109 -6.28 -1.48 -4.28
C ILE A 109 -6.71 -2.93 -4.13
N LEU A 110 -7.31 -3.52 -5.18
CA LEU A 110 -7.74 -4.91 -5.19
C LEU A 110 -6.89 -5.78 -6.13
N LEU A 111 -6.65 -7.02 -5.71
CA LEU A 111 -6.10 -8.10 -6.53
C LEU A 111 -6.95 -9.34 -6.28
N TYR A 112 -7.51 -9.93 -7.34
CA TYR A 112 -8.43 -11.07 -7.23
C TYR A 112 -9.56 -10.82 -6.22
N GLU A 113 -10.22 -9.65 -6.35
CA GLU A 113 -11.33 -9.23 -5.48
C GLU A 113 -10.98 -9.10 -3.98
N CYS A 114 -9.70 -9.13 -3.64
CA CYS A 114 -9.19 -8.97 -2.28
C CYS A 114 -8.32 -7.72 -2.13
N LEU A 115 -8.32 -7.10 -0.95
CA LEU A 115 -7.43 -6.01 -0.59
C LEU A 115 -5.97 -6.45 -0.81
N ALA A 116 -5.25 -5.77 -1.70
CA ALA A 116 -3.93 -6.15 -2.17
C ALA A 116 -2.80 -5.75 -1.20
N PHE A 117 -2.98 -6.04 0.09
CA PHE A 117 -2.04 -5.74 1.17
C PHE A 117 -1.92 -6.94 2.10
N ALA A 118 -0.77 -7.07 2.76
CA ALA A 118 -0.54 -8.09 3.78
C ALA A 118 0.27 -7.53 4.96
N SER A 119 0.32 -8.30 6.04
CA SER A 119 1.15 -8.01 7.23
C SER A 119 2.57 -8.51 7.03
N SER A 120 3.57 -7.70 7.37
CA SER A 120 5.00 -8.09 7.45
C SER A 120 5.33 -8.99 8.65
N GLY A 121 4.38 -9.26 9.54
CA GLY A 121 4.54 -10.13 10.71
C GLY A 121 5.12 -9.45 11.95
N ASP A 122 5.94 -8.41 11.79
CA ASP A 122 6.52 -7.61 12.89
C ASP A 122 6.42 -6.11 12.58
N ASP A 123 5.99 -5.31 13.57
CA ASP A 123 5.85 -3.85 13.45
C ASP A 123 7.19 -3.12 13.33
N LYS A 124 8.29 -3.80 13.66
CA LYS A 124 9.65 -3.29 13.48
C LYS A 124 10.28 -3.71 12.16
N ALA A 125 9.61 -4.57 11.39
CA ALA A 125 10.11 -5.00 10.09
C ALA A 125 9.99 -3.87 9.06
N MET A 126 10.91 -3.84 8.09
CA MET A 126 10.75 -2.97 6.93
C MET A 126 9.52 -3.41 6.13
N GLY A 127 8.72 -2.43 5.71
CA GLY A 127 7.62 -2.67 4.78
C GLY A 127 8.11 -2.86 3.34
N ILE A 128 7.19 -3.21 2.45
CA ILE A 128 7.44 -3.30 1.02
C ILE A 128 6.28 -2.63 0.29
N ILE A 129 6.55 -1.72 -0.64
CA ILE A 129 5.57 -1.20 -1.60
C ILE A 129 5.68 -2.06 -2.86
N GLY A 130 4.75 -2.99 -3.02
CA GLY A 130 4.77 -3.99 -4.08
C GLY A 130 4.29 -3.49 -5.44
N ASN A 131 4.44 -4.33 -6.46
CA ASN A 131 4.07 -4.07 -7.85
C ASN A 131 2.63 -3.59 -8.02
N VAL A 132 1.66 -4.25 -7.36
CA VAL A 132 0.23 -3.91 -7.52
C VAL A 132 -0.03 -2.45 -7.18
N GLN A 133 0.56 -1.93 -6.09
CA GLN A 133 0.41 -0.54 -5.67
C GLN A 133 1.16 0.45 -6.56
N GLN A 134 2.10 -0.04 -7.38
CA GLN A 134 2.85 0.78 -8.34
C GLN A 134 2.17 0.83 -9.73
N ARG A 135 1.15 0.00 -10.00
CA ARG A 135 0.45 -0.01 -11.30
C ARG A 135 -0.18 1.34 -11.62
N THR A 136 -0.19 1.73 -12.89
CA THR A 136 -0.66 3.02 -13.41
C THR A 136 0.19 4.23 -13.02
N PHE A 137 1.34 3.97 -12.39
CA PHE A 137 2.36 4.97 -12.08
C PHE A 137 3.63 4.69 -12.84
N GLU A 138 4.26 5.77 -13.29
CA GLU A 138 5.68 5.76 -13.57
C GLU A 138 6.43 6.06 -12.28
N VAL A 139 7.46 5.25 -12.00
CA VAL A 139 8.31 5.39 -10.82
C VAL A 139 9.69 5.84 -11.28
N LEU A 140 10.07 7.05 -10.90
CA LEU A 140 11.39 7.62 -11.19
C LEU A 140 12.33 7.41 -10.00
N TYR A 141 13.47 6.78 -10.26
CA TYR A 141 14.54 6.60 -9.29
C TYR A 141 15.66 7.61 -9.55
N ASP A 142 15.69 8.71 -8.82
CA ASP A 142 16.79 9.66 -8.85
C ASP A 142 17.90 9.20 -7.88
N VAL A 143 18.76 8.33 -8.39
CA VAL A 143 19.84 7.70 -7.61
C VAL A 143 20.85 8.73 -7.12
N ARG A 144 21.17 9.76 -7.92
CA ARG A 144 22.14 10.79 -7.56
C ARG A 144 21.55 11.80 -6.57
N GLY A 145 20.32 12.24 -6.79
CA GLY A 145 19.63 13.19 -5.91
C GLY A 145 18.98 12.57 -4.68
N GLY A 146 18.95 11.24 -4.56
CA GLY A 146 18.39 10.57 -3.38
C GLY A 146 16.87 10.68 -3.28
N ALA A 147 16.18 10.78 -4.42
CA ALA A 147 14.74 10.95 -4.50
C ALA A 147 14.06 9.82 -5.27
N LEU A 148 12.78 9.61 -4.96
CA LEU A 148 11.90 8.69 -5.68
C LEU A 148 10.62 9.46 -6.01
N GLY A 149 10.25 9.46 -7.28
CA GLY A 149 9.10 10.18 -7.81
C GLY A 149 8.03 9.23 -8.33
N PHE A 150 6.76 9.62 -8.18
CA PHE A 150 5.62 8.90 -8.74
C PHE A 150 4.84 9.83 -9.66
N ARG A 151 4.57 9.41 -10.89
CA ARG A 151 3.70 10.13 -11.83
C ARG A 151 2.50 9.25 -12.20
N ARG A 152 1.29 9.76 -11.94
CA ARG A 152 0.01 9.09 -12.27
C ARG A 152 -0.23 9.03 -13.78
N GLY A 153 -1.07 8.09 -14.19
CA GLY A 153 -1.61 8.03 -15.56
C GLY A 153 -0.60 7.52 -16.57
N ALA A 154 0.33 6.70 -16.13
CA ALA A 154 1.31 6.04 -16.98
C ALA A 154 1.00 4.53 -17.01
N CYS A 155 0.88 3.96 -18.21
CA CYS A 155 0.59 2.55 -18.50
C CYS A 155 -0.71 2.02 -17.89
#